data_AF-A0A7Y2FVS8-F1
#
_entry.id   AF-A0A7Y2FVS8-F1
#
_cell.length_a   1.000
_cell.length_b   1.000
_cell.length_c   1.000
_cell.angle_alpha   90.00
_cell.angle_beta   90.00
_cell.angle_gamma   90.00
#
_symmetry.space_group_name_H-M   'P 1'
#
loop_
_entity.id
_entity.type
_entity.pdbx_description
1 polymer ?
#
loop_
_entity_poly.entity_id
_entity_poly.type
_entity_poly.pdbx_seq_one_letter_code
_entity_poly.pdbx_strand_id
1 'polypeptide(L)'
;VLGLVADLGTLQRLPKIIPYAHAAEMAYTGRSVFGEEAKRIHLVGNCFPDRDQLMKAALKLAAEIALHSPLVVRGIKETLLHTRDNSVDSGLNFIANFNAAFLSEDDIQQAFAAKMQNSKPDYLP
;
A
#
# COMPACT_ATOMS: atom_id res chain seq x y z
N VAL A 1 21.61 -12.40 13.68
CA VAL A 1 21.49 -13.21 12.44
C VAL A 1 21.54 -14.69 12.82
N LEU A 2 20.54 -15.49 12.46
CA LEU A 2 20.43 -16.92 12.85
C LEU A 2 21.32 -17.86 11.99
N GLY A 3 22.46 -17.37 11.50
CA GLY A 3 23.34 -18.14 10.61
C GLY A 3 22.77 -18.43 9.21
N LEU A 4 21.70 -17.74 8.80
CA LEU A 4 21.05 -17.88 7.50
C LEU A 4 20.83 -16.49 6.87
N VAL A 5 20.97 -16.42 5.55
CA VAL A 5 20.63 -15.23 4.75
C VAL A 5 19.11 -15.04 4.74
N ALA A 6 18.62 -13.81 4.90
CA ALA A 6 17.19 -13.53 4.89
C ALA A 6 16.54 -13.94 3.54
N ASP A 7 15.62 -14.91 3.59
CA ASP A 7 15.06 -15.61 2.44
C ASP A 7 13.55 -15.35 2.20
N LEU A 8 12.85 -14.71 3.15
CA LEU A 8 11.41 -14.41 3.06
C LEU A 8 11.05 -13.18 2.21
N GLY A 9 11.93 -12.78 1.29
CA GLY A 9 11.70 -11.64 0.41
C GLY A 9 12.19 -10.29 0.93
N THR A 10 12.75 -10.23 2.15
CA THR A 10 13.25 -8.97 2.75
C THR A 10 14.33 -8.34 1.90
N LEU A 11 15.31 -9.11 1.42
CA LEU A 11 16.40 -8.59 0.59
C LEU A 11 15.95 -8.14 -0.81
N GLN A 12 14.81 -8.66 -1.30
CA GLN A 12 14.24 -8.32 -2.60
C GLN A 12 13.33 -7.09 -2.53
N ARG A 13 12.68 -6.86 -1.38
CA ARG A 13 11.65 -5.82 -1.20
C ARG A 13 12.15 -4.61 -0.42
N LEU A 14 12.91 -4.81 0.66
CA LEU A 14 13.32 -3.73 1.55
C LEU A 14 14.14 -2.64 0.82
N PRO A 15 15.10 -2.96 -0.07
CA PRO A 15 15.83 -1.94 -0.83
C PRO A 15 14.98 -1.16 -1.84
N LYS A 16 13.76 -1.63 -2.16
CA LYS A 16 12.79 -0.91 -3.01
C LYS A 16 11.89 0.03 -2.20
N ILE A 17 11.95 -0.04 -0.87
CA ILE A 17 11.11 0.73 0.06
C ILE A 17 11.93 1.81 0.76
N ILE A 18 13.15 1.48 1.19
CA ILE A 18 14.05 2.37 1.93
C ILE A 18 15.39 2.54 1.20
N PRO A 19 16.19 3.58 1.52
CA PRO A 19 17.53 3.74 0.94
C PRO A 19 18.40 2.49 1.13
N TYR A 20 19.11 2.10 0.07
CA TYR A 20 19.90 0.86 0.04
C TYR A 20 20.89 0.74 1.21
N ALA A 21 21.53 1.84 1.61
CA ALA A 21 22.48 1.85 2.73
C ALA A 21 21.83 1.39 4.05
N HIS A 22 20.62 1.87 4.36
CA HIS A 22 19.89 1.43 5.56
C HIS A 22 19.45 -0.04 5.45
N ALA A 23 18.97 -0.46 4.27
CA ALA A 23 18.59 -1.86 4.05
C ALA A 23 19.79 -2.82 4.24
N ALA A 24 20.95 -2.46 3.69
CA ALA A 24 22.18 -3.23 3.82
C ALA A 24 22.68 -3.26 5.28
N GLU A 25 22.70 -2.12 5.97
CA GLU A 25 23.07 -2.05 7.38
C GLU A 25 22.17 -2.92 8.25
N MET A 26 20.85 -2.84 8.07
CA MET A 26 19.88 -3.71 8.77
C MET A 26 20.13 -5.19 8.46
N ALA A 27 20.41 -5.54 7.21
CA ALA A 27 20.66 -6.93 6.80
C ALA A 27 21.96 -7.49 7.40
N TYR A 28 23.04 -6.70 7.43
CA TYR A 28 24.32 -7.15 7.98
C TYR A 28 24.33 -7.22 9.50
N THR A 29 23.71 -6.26 10.17
CA THR A 29 23.74 -6.17 11.64
C THR A 29 22.61 -6.95 12.31
N GLY A 30 21.48 -7.13 11.62
CA GLY A 30 20.26 -7.66 12.20
C GLY A 30 19.63 -6.72 13.24
N ARG A 31 20.05 -5.45 13.31
CA ARG A 31 19.49 -4.49 14.27
C ARG A 31 18.03 -4.19 13.96
N SER A 32 17.28 -3.87 15.00
CA SER A 32 15.90 -3.38 14.85
C SER A 32 15.88 -1.86 14.60
N VAL A 33 14.86 -1.41 13.87
CA VAL A 33 14.57 0.00 13.60
C VAL A 33 13.16 0.31 14.10
N PHE A 34 12.96 1.42 14.79
CA PHE A 34 11.70 1.77 15.43
C PHE A 34 11.34 3.25 15.24
N GLY A 35 10.06 3.58 15.49
CA GLY A 35 9.57 4.94 15.70
C GLY A 35 10.01 5.95 14.63
N GLU A 36 10.61 7.06 15.10
CA GLU A 36 11.06 8.17 14.25
C GLU A 36 12.15 7.76 13.25
N GLU A 37 13.03 6.82 13.60
CA GLU A 37 14.02 6.33 12.65
C GLU A 37 13.33 5.62 11.48
N ALA A 38 12.37 4.73 11.77
CA ALA A 38 11.60 4.02 10.75
C ALA A 38 10.89 5.01 9.81
N LYS A 39 10.34 6.10 10.34
CA LYS A 39 9.70 7.15 9.55
C LYS A 39 10.71 7.92 8.70
N ARG A 40 11.85 8.32 9.28
CA ARG A 40 12.92 9.06 8.61
C ARG A 40 13.51 8.32 7.43
N ILE A 41 13.63 6.99 7.52
CA ILE A 41 14.12 6.14 6.42
C ILE A 41 13.00 5.69 5.46
N HIS A 42 11.77 6.17 5.66
CA HIS A 42 10.57 5.83 4.88
C HIS A 42 10.11 4.37 4.98
N LEU A 43 10.56 3.63 6.01
CA LEU A 43 10.05 2.28 6.28
C LEU A 43 8.57 2.29 6.69
N VAL A 44 8.14 3.36 7.35
CA VAL A 44 6.74 3.63 7.72
C VAL A 44 6.35 5.05 7.32
N GLY A 45 5.07 5.28 7.01
CA GLY A 45 4.59 6.62 6.68
C GLY A 45 4.47 7.55 7.89
N ASN A 46 4.12 7.00 9.06
CA ASN A 46 3.91 7.75 10.30
C ASN A 46 4.40 6.96 11.52
N CYS A 47 4.77 7.69 12.57
CA CYS A 47 5.04 7.19 13.91
C CYS A 47 4.22 8.01 14.91
N PHE A 48 3.87 7.38 16.04
CA PHE A 48 2.99 7.96 17.05
C PHE A 48 3.60 7.77 18.44
N PRO A 49 3.29 8.67 19.40
CA PRO A 49 3.85 8.59 20.75
C PRO A 49 3.46 7.33 21.52
N ASP A 50 2.25 6.81 21.26
CA ASP A 50 1.69 5.66 21.94
C ASP A 50 0.80 4.80 21.03
N ARG A 51 0.43 3.63 21.55
CA ARG A 51 -0.37 2.63 20.84
C ARG A 51 -1.79 3.12 20.56
N ASP A 52 -2.39 3.89 21.45
CA ASP A 52 -3.79 4.30 21.30
C ASP A 52 -3.93 5.33 20.16
N GLN A 53 -2.99 6.29 20.11
CA GLN A 53 -2.90 7.23 19.01
C GLN A 53 -2.59 6.53 17.68
N LEU A 54 -1.69 5.55 17.68
CA LEU A 54 -1.40 4.73 16.50
C LEU A 54 -2.65 4.01 15.98
N MET A 55 -3.37 3.31 16.86
CA MET A 55 -4.55 2.55 16.48
C MET A 55 -5.68 3.47 15.97
N LYS A 56 -5.89 4.61 16.62
CA LYS A 56 -6.86 5.61 16.18
C LYS A 56 -6.55 6.13 14.78
N ALA A 57 -5.28 6.45 14.50
CA ALA A 57 -4.87 6.93 13.19
C ALA A 57 -4.96 5.82 12.12
N ALA A 58 -4.54 4.59 12.44
CA ALA A 58 -4.61 3.46 11.52
C ALA A 58 -6.06 3.09 11.15
N LEU A 59 -6.97 3.04 12.13
CA LEU A 59 -8.38 2.77 11.88
C LEU A 59 -9.07 3.89 11.12
N LYS A 60 -8.69 5.15 11.37
CA LYS A 60 -9.19 6.28 10.58
C LYS A 60 -8.78 6.14 9.11
N LEU A 61 -7.51 5.84 8.83
CA LEU A 61 -7.03 5.62 7.47
C LEU A 61 -7.70 4.42 6.81
N ALA A 62 -7.88 3.32 7.54
CA ALA A 62 -8.59 2.14 7.04
C ALA A 62 -10.05 2.47 6.69
N ALA A 63 -10.73 3.26 7.53
CA ALA A 63 -12.09 3.72 7.26
C ALA A 63 -12.15 4.62 6.02
N GLU A 64 -11.16 5.48 5.80
CA GLU A 64 -11.05 6.30 4.58
C GLU A 64 -10.88 5.43 3.33
N ILE A 65 -10.01 4.41 3.38
CA ILE A 65 -9.82 3.46 2.27
C ILE A 65 -11.12 2.67 1.99
N ALA A 66 -11.83 2.26 3.04
CA ALA A 66 -13.08 1.51 2.93
C ALA A 66 -14.26 2.30 2.35
N LEU A 67 -14.12 3.63 2.16
CA LEU A 67 -15.11 4.43 1.44
C LEU A 67 -15.05 4.25 -0.09
N HIS A 68 -14.09 3.48 -0.59
CA HIS A 68 -13.88 3.24 -2.01
C HIS A 68 -14.34 1.82 -2.40
N SER A 69 -14.64 1.63 -3.68
CA SER A 69 -15.01 0.31 -4.21
C SER A 69 -13.95 -0.73 -3.85
N PRO A 70 -14.34 -1.88 -3.25
CA PRO A 70 -13.40 -2.96 -2.93
C PRO A 70 -12.64 -3.44 -4.18
N LEU A 71 -13.32 -3.48 -5.32
CA LEU A 71 -12.74 -3.86 -6.61
C LEU A 71 -11.68 -2.85 -7.06
N VAL A 72 -11.97 -1.55 -6.94
CA VAL A 72 -11.02 -0.49 -7.27
C VAL A 72 -9.80 -0.50 -6.33
N VAL A 73 -10.01 -0.64 -5.02
CA VAL A 73 -8.90 -0.72 -4.04
C VAL A 73 -8.00 -1.92 -4.33
N ARG A 74 -8.60 -3.07 -4.69
CA ARG A 74 -7.84 -4.24 -5.12
C ARG A 74 -7.07 -3.97 -6.41
N GLY A 75 -7.70 -3.38 -7.42
CA GLY A 75 -7.04 -3.02 -8.67
C GLY A 75 -5.84 -2.11 -8.48
N ILE A 76 -5.99 -1.05 -7.67
CA ILE A 76 -4.89 -0.15 -7.29
C ILE A 76 -3.74 -0.94 -6.67
N LYS A 77 -4.03 -1.83 -5.72
CA LYS A 77 -3.02 -2.65 -5.05
C LYS A 77 -2.27 -3.56 -6.03
N GLU A 78 -2.99 -4.27 -6.90
CA GLU A 78 -2.39 -5.16 -7.89
C GLU A 78 -1.52 -4.39 -8.89
N THR A 79 -2.01 -3.24 -9.39
CA THR A 79 -1.23 -2.39 -10.31
C THR A 79 0.03 -1.85 -9.65
N LEU A 80 -0.04 -1.34 -8.41
CA LEU A 80 1.15 -0.84 -7.71
C LEU A 80 2.20 -1.94 -7.51
N LEU A 81 1.77 -3.17 -7.20
CA LEU A 81 2.66 -4.32 -7.07
C LEU A 81 3.28 -4.71 -8.42
N HIS A 82 2.51 -4.69 -9.51
CA HIS A 82 3.00 -4.98 -10.85
C HIS A 82 4.01 -3.93 -11.32
N THR A 83 3.67 -2.64 -11.21
CA THR A 83 4.53 -1.53 -11.65
C THR A 83 5.84 -1.46 -10.88
N ARG A 84 5.91 -1.94 -9.63
CA ARG A 84 7.17 -1.98 -8.86
C ARG A 84 8.29 -2.74 -9.58
N ASP A 85 7.93 -3.79 -10.31
CA ASP A 85 8.87 -4.74 -10.89
C ASP A 85 8.88 -4.73 -12.43
N ASN A 86 8.17 -3.79 -13.05
CA ASN A 86 7.97 -3.69 -14.50
C ASN A 86 8.17 -2.26 -15.03
N SER A 87 8.31 -2.12 -16.36
CA SER A 87 8.40 -0.81 -17.01
C SER A 87 7.08 -0.04 -16.92
N VAL A 88 7.14 1.28 -17.09
CA VAL A 88 5.94 2.14 -17.15
C VAL A 88 4.98 1.67 -18.25
N ASP A 89 5.50 1.34 -19.43
CA ASP A 89 4.70 0.85 -20.56
C ASP A 89 3.96 -0.47 -20.23
N SER A 90 4.66 -1.43 -19.62
CA SER A 90 4.04 -2.66 -19.13
C SER A 90 2.98 -2.39 -18.07
N GLY A 91 3.24 -1.45 -17.16
CA GLY A 91 2.28 -1.02 -16.13
C GLY A 91 1.01 -0.40 -16.71
N LEU A 92 1.14 0.46 -17.72
CA LEU A 92 0.00 1.08 -18.41
C LEU A 92 -0.84 0.04 -19.16
N ASN A 93 -0.18 -0.91 -19.84
CA ASN A 93 -0.88 -2.03 -20.49
C ASN A 93 -1.59 -2.94 -19.46
N PHE A 94 -0.95 -3.20 -18.32
CA PHE A 94 -1.55 -3.98 -17.23
C PHE A 94 -2.82 -3.32 -16.68
N ILE A 95 -2.78 -2.03 -16.33
CA ILE A 95 -3.96 -1.34 -15.78
C ILE A 95 -5.07 -1.18 -16.83
N ALA A 96 -4.74 -0.99 -18.11
CA ALA A 96 -5.74 -0.93 -19.18
C ALA A 96 -6.52 -2.25 -19.28
N ASN A 97 -5.82 -3.38 -19.28
CA ASN A 97 -6.44 -4.71 -19.29
C ASN A 97 -7.20 -5.02 -18.01
N PHE A 98 -6.67 -4.63 -16.85
CA PHE A 98 -7.36 -4.79 -15.57
C PHE A 98 -8.69 -4.04 -15.57
N ASN A 99 -8.68 -2.75 -15.97
CA ASN A 99 -9.91 -1.96 -16.05
C ASN A 99 -10.89 -2.54 -17.07
N ALA A 100 -10.42 -3.01 -18.22
CA ALA A 100 -11.30 -3.63 -19.21
C ALA A 100 -11.96 -4.92 -18.69
N ALA A 101 -11.25 -5.71 -17.88
CA ALA A 101 -11.75 -6.97 -17.33
C ALA A 101 -12.63 -6.80 -16.08
N PHE A 102 -12.41 -5.74 -15.29
CA PHE A 102 -12.99 -5.57 -13.96
C PHE A 102 -13.77 -4.25 -13.82
N LEU A 103 -14.23 -3.65 -14.92
CA LEU A 103 -15.08 -2.46 -14.86
C LEU A 103 -16.44 -2.85 -14.23
N SER A 104 -16.81 -2.21 -13.12
CA SER A 104 -18.11 -2.40 -12.47
C SER A 104 -19.03 -1.22 -12.78
N GLU A 105 -20.11 -1.47 -13.51
CA GLU A 105 -21.11 -0.43 -13.79
C GLU A 105 -21.82 0.02 -12.51
N ASP A 106 -22.16 -0.92 -11.62
CA ASP A 106 -22.80 -0.64 -10.34
C ASP A 106 -21.94 0.31 -9.47
N ASP A 107 -20.64 0.04 -9.36
CA ASP A 107 -19.74 0.91 -8.58
C ASP A 107 -19.64 2.30 -9.19
N ILE A 108 -19.63 2.41 -10.53
CA ILE A 108 -19.61 3.71 -11.21
C ILE A 108 -20.89 4.48 -10.91
N GLN A 109 -22.05 3.83 -10.98
CA GLN A 109 -23.34 4.44 -10.68
C GLN A 109 -23.43 4.89 -9.21
N GLN A 110 -23.00 4.05 -8.27
CA GLN A 110 -22.96 4.38 -6.84
C GLN A 110 -22.03 5.56 -6.55
N ALA A 111 -20.83 5.56 -7.14
CA ALA A 111 -19.88 6.66 -7.00
C ALA A 111 -20.48 7.98 -7.52
N PHE A 112 -21.15 7.93 -8.68
CA PHE A 112 -21.76 9.09 -9.30
C PHE A 112 -22.94 9.63 -8.48
N ALA A 113 -23.84 8.75 -8.04
CA ALA A 113 -25.00 9.11 -7.21
C ALA A 113 -24.57 9.74 -5.88
N ALA A 114 -23.60 9.14 -5.18
CA ALA A 114 -23.07 9.67 -3.94
C ALA A 114 -22.45 11.07 -4.11
N LYS A 115 -21.70 11.27 -5.19
CA LYS A 115 -21.11 12.57 -5.53
C LYS A 115 -22.18 13.63 -5.81
N MET A 116 -23.24 13.29 -6.54
CA MET A 116 -24.35 14.23 -6.80
C MET A 116 -25.11 14.61 -5.53
N GLN A 117 -25.23 13.68 -4.58
CA GLN A 117 -25.99 13.87 -3.34
C GLN A 117 -25.13 14.37 -2.16
N ASN A 118 -23.83 14.60 -2.35
CA ASN A 118 -22.86 14.86 -1.28
C ASN A 118 -22.94 13.82 -0.14
N SER A 119 -23.18 12.56 -0.49
CA SER A 119 -23.25 11.42 0.43
C SER A 119 -22.07 10.47 0.20
N LYS A 120 -22.01 9.39 0.98
CA LYS A 120 -21.00 8.33 0.80
C LYS A 120 -21.57 7.24 -0.11
N PRO A 121 -20.77 6.71 -1.07
CA PRO A 121 -21.19 5.60 -1.90
C PRO A 121 -21.37 4.33 -1.06
N ASP A 122 -22.36 3.52 -1.45
CA ASP A 122 -22.63 2.21 -0.87
C ASP A 122 -22.23 1.13 -1.88
N TYR A 123 -21.02 0.59 -1.73
CA TYR A 123 -20.49 -0.44 -2.61
C TYR A 123 -20.82 -1.82 -2.06
N LEU A 124 -21.19 -2.74 -2.94
CA LEU A 124 -21.34 -4.14 -2.57
C LEU A 124 -19.96 -4.74 -2.23
N PRO A 125 -19.90 -5.68 -1.27
CA PRO A 125 -18.65 -6.31 -0.84
C PRO A 125 -17.96 -7.14 -1.93
#